data_AF-A0A351SC61-F1
#
_entry.id   AF-A0A351SC61-F1
#
_cell.length_a   1.000
_cell.length_b   1.000
_cell.length_c   1.000
_cell.angle_alpha   90.00
_cell.angle_beta   90.00
_cell.angle_gamma   90.00
#
_symmetry.space_group_name_H-M   'P 1'
#
loop_
_entity.id
_entity.type
_entity.pdbx_description
1 polymer ?
#
loop_
_entity_poly.entity_id
_entity_poly.type
_entity_poly.pdbx_seq_one_letter_code
_entity_poly.pdbx_strand_id
1 'polypeptide(L)' 'LGRYTQNSGGAIHLVETPADVATLQVQNETDLAFVTQTTLSVDDTQTIIDALRQRFPLIEAPKREDICYATQNRQ' A
#
# COMPACT_ATOMS: atom_id res chain seq x y z
N LEU A 1 6.54 -10.70 -5.39
CA LEU A 1 5.26 -10.42 -4.70
C LEU A 1 4.83 -11.68 -3.98
N GLY A 2 4.56 -11.58 -2.67
CA GLY A 2 4.44 -12.73 -1.75
C GLY A 2 3.40 -13.77 -2.20
N ARG A 3 3.68 -15.04 -1.92
CA ARG A 3 2.72 -16.12 -2.10
C ARG A 3 1.65 -16.00 -1.01
N TYR A 4 0.50 -15.44 -1.36
CA TYR A 4 -0.67 -15.44 -0.50
C TYR A 4 -1.58 -16.60 -0.88
N THR A 5 -1.91 -17.47 0.06
CA THR A 5 -2.89 -18.53 -0.14
C THR A 5 -4.27 -18.00 0.20
N GLN A 6 -5.12 -17.77 -0.81
CA GLN A 6 -6.52 -17.35 -0.60
C GLN A 6 -7.29 -18.29 0.35
N ASN A 7 -6.83 -19.54 0.51
CA ASN A 7 -7.38 -20.53 1.43
C ASN A 7 -7.25 -20.19 2.93
N SER A 8 -6.49 -19.16 3.30
CA SER A 8 -6.29 -18.74 4.70
C SER A 8 -7.09 -17.49 5.11
N GLY A 9 -7.98 -17.00 4.24
CA GLY A 9 -8.96 -15.96 4.60
C GLY A 9 -8.56 -14.50 4.37
N GLY A 10 -7.36 -14.19 3.87
CA GLY A 10 -7.06 -12.82 3.45
C GLY A 10 -7.07 -12.60 1.94
N ALA A 11 -6.98 -11.32 1.58
CA ALA A 11 -7.08 -10.83 0.22
C ALA A 11 -5.96 -9.83 -0.07
N ILE A 12 -5.53 -9.76 -1.33
CA ILE A 12 -4.63 -8.72 -1.84
C ILE A 12 -5.45 -7.80 -2.72
N HIS A 13 -5.36 -6.50 -2.47
CA HIS A 13 -5.97 -5.47 -3.29
C HIS A 13 -4.88 -4.64 -3.96
N LEU A 14 -5.07 -4.34 -5.25
CA LEU A 14 -4.22 -3.40 -5.99
C LEU A 14 -4.85 -2.01 -5.91
N VAL A 15 -4.04 -1.00 -5.62
CA VAL A 15 -4.42 0.41 -5.53
C VAL A 15 -3.38 1.19 -6.31
N GLU A 16 -3.83 2.02 -7.25
CA GLU A 16 -2.94 2.82 -8.10
C GLU A 16 -3.18 4.31 -7.92
N THR A 17 -4.33 4.70 -7.37
CA THR A 17 -4.72 6.11 -7.18
C THR A 17 -5.40 6.35 -5.83
N PRO A 18 -5.43 7.61 -5.34
CA PRO A 18 -6.22 7.97 -4.15
C PRO A 18 -7.73 7.67 -4.31
N ALA A 19 -8.25 7.70 -5.54
CA ALA A 19 -9.65 7.37 -5.81
C ALA A 19 -9.94 5.88 -5.60
N ASP A 20 -8.98 5.00 -5.89
CA ASP A 20 -9.10 3.56 -5.61
C ASP A 20 -9.21 3.33 -4.10
N VAL A 21 -8.40 4.04 -3.30
CA VAL A 21 -8.50 4.01 -1.83
C VAL A 21 -9.90 4.39 -1.36
N ALA A 22 -10.51 5.41 -1.97
CA ALA A 22 -11.85 5.89 -1.60
C ALA A 22 -12.97 4.86 -1.86
N THR A 23 -12.75 3.91 -2.75
CA THR A 23 -13.74 2.86 -3.07
C THR A 23 -13.33 1.47 -2.54
N LEU A 24 -12.14 1.36 -1.96
CA LEU A 24 -11.58 0.11 -1.49
C LEU A 24 -12.42 -0.51 -0.36
N GLN A 25 -12.84 -1.75 -0.56
CA GLN A 25 -13.54 -2.57 0.42
C GLN A 25 -12.58 -3.66 0.93
N VAL A 26 -12.28 -3.63 2.22
CA VAL A 26 -11.46 -4.63 2.90
C VAL A 26 -12.31 -5.37 3.93
N GLN A 27 -11.95 -6.61 4.22
CA GLN A 27 -12.72 -7.45 5.15
C GLN A 27 -12.49 -7.05 6.61
N ASN A 28 -11.27 -6.63 6.96
CA ASN A 28 -10.89 -6.18 8.29
C ASN A 28 -9.97 -4.97 8.21
N GLU A 29 -10.44 -3.81 8.69
CA GLU A 29 -9.67 -2.56 8.70
C GLU A 29 -8.64 -2.50 9.84
N THR A 30 -8.77 -3.36 10.87
CA THR A 30 -7.85 -3.39 12.01
C THR A 30 -6.69 -4.37 11.83
N ASP A 31 -6.73 -5.20 10.79
CA ASP A 31 -5.69 -6.17 10.43
C ASP A 31 -5.38 -6.02 8.94
N LEU A 32 -4.75 -4.89 8.61
CA LEU A 32 -4.45 -4.46 7.26
C LEU A 32 -3.01 -3.96 7.19
N ALA A 33 -2.29 -4.36 6.16
CA ALA A 33 -0.96 -3.85 5.84
C ALA A 33 -0.88 -3.50 4.35
N PHE A 34 -0.03 -2.54 4.00
CA PHE A 34 0.27 -2.23 2.61
C PHE A 34 1.75 -2.44 2.30
N VAL A 35 2.05 -2.63 1.02
CA VAL A 35 3.41 -2.63 0.46
C VAL A 35 3.39 -1.84 -0.84
N THR A 36 4.52 -1.25 -1.20
CA THR A 36 4.66 -0.43 -2.40
C THR A 36 5.61 -1.09 -3.40
N GLN A 37 5.49 -0.73 -4.68
CA GLN A 37 6.42 -1.20 -5.70
C GLN A 37 7.70 -0.36 -5.66
N THR A 38 8.84 -1.01 -5.87
CA THR A 38 10.18 -0.41 -5.65
C THR A 38 10.57 0.68 -6.64
N THR A 39 9.84 0.83 -7.74
CA THR A 39 10.16 1.70 -8.88
C THR A 39 9.18 2.86 -9.05
N LEU A 40 8.29 3.09 -8.09
CA LEU A 40 7.29 4.14 -8.19
C LEU A 40 7.89 5.53 -7.94
N SER A 41 7.17 6.56 -8.38
CA SER A 41 7.40 7.96 -8.02
C SER A 41 7.18 8.16 -6.52
N VAL A 42 8.14 8.78 -5.82
CA VAL A 42 8.04 9.00 -4.37
C VAL A 42 6.83 9.88 -4.04
N ASP A 43 6.65 10.98 -4.77
CA ASP A 43 5.59 11.96 -4.52
C ASP A 43 4.18 11.39 -4.81
N ASP A 44 4.03 10.68 -5.93
CA ASP A 44 2.74 10.06 -6.28
C ASP A 44 2.37 8.97 -5.27
N THR A 45 3.37 8.17 -4.86
CA THR A 45 3.17 7.13 -3.85
C THR A 45 2.79 7.72 -2.51
N GLN A 46 3.40 8.85 -2.11
CA GLN A 46 3.08 9.52 -0.86
C GLN A 46 1.61 9.96 -0.82
N THR A 47 1.08 10.46 -1.94
CA THR A 47 -0.33 10.87 -2.04
C THR A 47 -1.30 9.69 -1.81
N ILE A 48 -0.94 8.49 -2.28
CA ILE A 48 -1.74 7.27 -2.05
C ILE A 48 -1.60 6.80 -0.60
N ILE A 49 -0.39 6.83 -0.03
CA ILE A 49 -0.13 6.46 1.37
C ILE A 49 -0.93 7.34 2.32
N ASP A 50 -0.99 8.65 2.06
CA ASP A 50 -1.73 9.59 2.89
C ASP A 50 -3.23 9.31 2.84
N ALA A 51 -3.78 9.01 1.65
CA ALA A 51 -5.16 8.57 1.50
C ALA A 51 -5.44 7.26 2.26
N LEU A 52 -4.52 6.28 2.20
CA LEU A 52 -4.63 5.01 2.92
C LEU A 52 -4.64 5.23 4.44
N ARG A 53 -3.74 6.05 4.97
CA ARG A 53 -3.67 6.36 6.41
C ARG A 53 -4.87 7.16 6.90
N GLN A 54 -5.40 8.07 6.08
CA GLN A 54 -6.60 8.83 6.42
C GLN A 54 -7.84 7.92 6.47
N ARG A 55 -7.96 6.97 5.53
CA ARG A 55 -9.11 6.05 5.48
C ARG A 55 -9.00 4.90 6.48
N PHE A 56 -7.81 4.35 6.65
CA PHE A 56 -7.54 3.20 7.53
C PHE A 56 -6.47 3.58 8.56
N PRO A 57 -6.84 4.26 9.66
CA PRO A 57 -5.87 4.77 10.64
C PRO A 57 -5.03 3.69 11.33
N LEU A 58 -5.48 2.44 11.32
CA LEU A 58 -4.80 1.28 11.91
C LEU A 58 -3.93 0.50 10.91
N ILE A 59 -3.85 0.95 9.65
CA ILE A 59 -3.08 0.25 8.62
C ILE A 59 -1.59 0.19 8.98
N GLU A 60 -1.01 -1.00 8.93
CA GLU A 60 0.41 -1.20 9.18
C GLU A 60 1.24 -0.85 7.93
N ALA A 61 2.27 -0.03 8.14
CA ALA A 61 3.26 0.30 7.12
C ALA A 61 4.51 -0.58 7.26
N PRO A 62 5.21 -0.88 6.16
CA PRO A 62 6.48 -1.58 6.22
C PRO A 62 7.52 -0.74 6.98
N LYS A 63 8.42 -1.42 7.72
CA LYS A 63 9.45 -0.76 8.55
C LYS A 63 10.46 0.09 7.75
N ARG A 64 10.54 -0.12 6.44
CA ARG A 64 11.33 0.66 5.48
C ARG A 64 10.46 0.97 4.28
N GLU A 65 10.67 2.13 3.68
CA GLU A 65 10.10 2.46 2.37
C GLU A 65 10.50 1.38 1.35
N ASP A 66 9.52 0.88 0.58
CA ASP A 66 9.83 -0.15 -0.42
C ASP A 66 10.39 0.45 -1.71
N ILE A 67 10.29 1.78 -1.93
CA ILE A 67 10.93 2.44 -3.08
C ILE A 67 12.44 2.33 -2.91
N CYS A 68 13.10 1.70 -3.87
CA CYS A 68 14.52 1.42 -3.74
C CYS A 68 15.34 2.70 -3.87
N TYR A 69 16.51 2.72 -3.22
CA TYR A 69 17.45 3.84 -3.25
C TYR A 69 17.78 4.30 -4.68
N ALA A 70 17.87 3.37 -5.63
CA ALA A 70 18.20 3.67 -7.02
C ALA A 70 17.14 4.55 -7.71
N THR A 71 15.87 4.42 -7.30
CA THR A 71 14.74 5.23 -7.77
C THR A 71 14.70 6.56 -7.05
N GLN A 72 14.82 6.55 -5.71
CA GLN A 72 14.82 7.77 -4.91
C GLN A 72 15.94 8.74 -5.30
N ASN A 73 17.14 8.25 -5.61
CA ASN A 73 18.30 9.08 -5.91
C ASN A 73 18.39 9.55 -7.38
N ARG A 74 17.41 9.21 -8.22
CA ARG A 74 17.37 9.59 -9.64
C ARG A 74 16.13 10.37 -10.05
N GLN A 75 15.14 10.45 -9.18
CA GLN A 75 14.00 11.37 -9.29
C GLN A 75 14.35 12.67 -8.60
#